data_AF-A0A183FWK4-F1
#
_entry.id   AF-A0A183FWK4-F1
#
_cell.length_a   1.000
_cell.length_b   1.000
_cell.length_c   1.000
_cell.angle_alpha   90.00
_cell.angle_beta   90.00
_cell.angle_gamma   90.00
#
_symmetry.space_group_name_H-M   'P 1'
#
loop_
_entity.id
_entity.type
_entity.pdbx_description
1 polymer ?
#
loop_
_entity_poly.entity_id
_entity_poly.type
_entity_poly.pdbx_seq_one_letter_code
_entity_poly.pdbx_strand_id
1 'polypeptide(L)'
;METKMLRWTAGVTHMERIRNEAIRQKFGVAPIADKMREARLRWYGHVLRGKEDSVRKIGLNFEVTGKRPRGRPKQRWAEVGVAPIADKMREARLRWYGHVLRGKEGSRR
;
A
#
# COMPACT_ATOMS: atom_id res chain seq x y z
N MET A 1 -2.57 13.78 -10.04
CA MET A 1 -4.00 13.83 -10.45
C MET A 1 -4.94 14.02 -9.26
N GLU A 2 -4.84 13.20 -8.20
CA GLU A 2 -5.65 13.26 -6.96
C GLU A 2 -5.98 14.70 -6.49
N THR A 3 -4.97 15.53 -6.29
CA THR A 3 -5.13 16.88 -5.73
C THR A 3 -5.52 17.97 -6.72
N LYS A 4 -5.42 17.73 -8.04
CA LYS A 4 -5.76 18.73 -9.06
C LYS A 4 -7.28 18.97 -9.12
N MET A 5 -8.06 17.89 -9.07
CA MET A 5 -9.53 17.95 -9.04
C MET A 5 -10.05 18.55 -7.72
N LEU A 6 -9.44 18.17 -6.59
CA LEU A 6 -9.80 18.73 -5.27
C LEU A 6 -9.49 20.23 -5.18
N ARG A 7 -8.40 20.68 -5.80
CA ARG A 7 -8.08 22.11 -5.89
C ARG A 7 -9.07 22.87 -6.75
N TRP A 8 -9.39 22.34 -7.94
CA TRP A 8 -10.35 22.96 -8.83
C TRP A 8 -11.74 23.10 -8.20
N THR A 9 -12.24 22.03 -7.57
CA THR A 9 -13.53 22.05 -6.84
C THR A 9 -13.53 22.97 -5.63
N ALA A 10 -12.40 23.13 -4.94
CA ALA A 10 -12.26 24.09 -3.84
C ALA A 10 -12.02 25.54 -4.28
N GLY A 11 -11.89 25.80 -5.58
CA GLY A 11 -11.52 27.12 -6.12
C GLY A 11 -10.08 27.54 -5.78
N VAL A 12 -9.22 26.61 -5.35
CA VAL A 12 -7.87 26.92 -4.87
C VAL A 12 -6.89 26.96 -6.03
N THR A 13 -6.30 28.12 -6.22
CA THR A 13 -5.24 28.42 -7.18
C THR A 13 -3.87 28.04 -6.63
N HIS A 14 -2.86 28.06 -7.51
CA HIS A 14 -1.48 27.81 -7.11
C HIS A 14 -0.90 28.95 -6.24
N MET A 15 -1.39 30.19 -6.40
CA MET A 15 -0.87 31.37 -5.69
C MET A 15 -1.17 31.33 -4.20
N GLU A 16 -2.27 30.71 -3.79
CA GLU A 16 -2.65 30.61 -2.37
C GLU A 16 -1.73 29.69 -1.56
N ARG A 17 -0.86 28.91 -2.20
CA ARG A 17 0.17 28.04 -1.57
C ARG A 17 -0.38 27.13 -0.45
N ILE A 18 -1.67 26.82 -0.47
CA ILE A 18 -2.33 25.95 0.51
C ILE A 18 -1.73 24.55 0.41
N ARG A 19 -1.41 23.93 1.55
CA ARG A 19 -0.88 22.56 1.60
C ARG A 19 -1.88 21.52 1.11
N ASN A 20 -1.40 20.46 0.47
CA ASN A 20 -2.26 19.40 -0.04
C ASN A 20 -2.97 18.64 1.09
N GLU A 21 -2.35 18.55 2.28
CA GLU A 21 -2.97 17.97 3.47
C GLU A 21 -4.23 18.74 3.89
N ALA A 22 -4.18 20.08 3.86
CA ALA A 22 -5.33 20.92 4.23
C ALA A 22 -6.50 20.76 3.24
N ILE A 23 -6.20 20.65 1.94
CA ILE A 23 -7.23 20.40 0.93
C ILE A 23 -7.87 19.02 1.13
N ARG A 24 -7.06 17.99 1.40
CA ARG A 24 -7.57 16.65 1.70
C ARG A 24 -8.43 16.62 2.96
N GLN A 25 -8.02 17.33 4.01
CA GLN A 25 -8.78 17.46 5.25
C GLN A 25 -10.14 18.12 5.02
N LYS A 26 -10.19 19.19 4.21
CA LYS A 26 -11.43 19.88 3.83
C LYS A 26 -12.45 18.95 3.19
N PHE A 27 -12.01 18.00 2.37
CA PHE A 27 -12.88 17.02 1.70
C PHE A 27 -12.97 15.66 2.40
N GLY A 28 -12.31 15.47 3.55
CA GLY A 28 -12.24 14.16 4.23
C GLY A 28 -11.58 13.05 3.42
N VAL A 29 -10.71 13.38 2.46
CA VAL A 29 -10.07 12.41 1.56
C VAL A 29 -8.76 11.91 2.16
N ALA A 30 -8.64 10.60 2.35
CA ALA A 30 -7.38 9.99 2.78
C ALA A 30 -6.31 10.05 1.66
N PRO A 31 -5.01 10.15 2.00
CA PRO A 31 -3.93 10.16 1.02
C PRO A 31 -3.99 8.95 0.06
N ILE A 32 -3.75 9.18 -1.23
CA ILE A 32 -3.73 8.10 -2.24
C ILE A 32 -2.78 6.95 -1.88
N ALA A 33 -1.65 7.26 -1.24
CA ALA A 33 -0.69 6.24 -0.81
C ALA A 33 -1.31 5.24 0.17
N ASP A 34 -2.19 5.71 1.06
CA ASP A 34 -2.90 4.87 2.02
C ASP A 34 -3.97 4.04 1.33
N LYS A 35 -4.70 4.61 0.37
CA LYS A 35 -5.66 3.85 -0.46
C LYS A 35 -4.99 2.77 -1.29
N MET A 36 -3.83 3.06 -1.87
CA MET A 36 -3.02 2.07 -2.58
C MET A 36 -2.51 0.98 -1.62
N ARG A 37 -2.09 1.35 -0.41
CA ARG A 37 -1.68 0.38 0.62
C ARG A 37 -2.84 -0.53 1.02
N GLU A 38 -4.02 0.03 1.25
CA GLU A 38 -5.24 -0.71 1.58
C GLU A 38 -5.63 -1.69 0.48
N ALA A 39 -5.66 -1.25 -0.79
CA ALA A 39 -5.96 -2.10 -1.93
C ALA A 39 -5.00 -3.28 -2.05
N ARG A 40 -3.70 -3.04 -1.87
CA ARG A 40 -2.71 -4.12 -1.89
C ARG A 40 -2.88 -5.10 -0.73
N LEU A 41 -3.23 -4.63 0.48
CA LEU A 41 -3.51 -5.50 1.63
C LEU A 41 -4.76 -6.36 1.40
N ARG A 42 -5.81 -5.79 0.80
CA ARG A 42 -7.02 -6.54 0.43
C ARG A 42 -6.71 -7.64 -0.60
N TRP A 43 -5.92 -7.31 -1.62
CA TRP A 43 -5.43 -8.29 -2.60
C TRP A 43 -4.60 -9.38 -1.93
N TYR A 44 -3.65 -9.01 -1.08
CA TYR A 44 -2.80 -9.96 -0.34
C TYR A 44 -3.63 -10.92 0.52
N GLY A 45 -4.61 -10.38 1.28
CA GLY A 45 -5.54 -11.21 2.04
C GLY A 45 -6.38 -12.15 1.16
N HIS A 46 -6.77 -11.70 -0.03
CA HIS A 46 -7.46 -12.55 -1.00
C HIS A 46 -6.56 -13.66 -1.55
N VAL A 47 -5.27 -13.40 -1.78
CA VAL A 47 -4.29 -14.42 -2.17
C VAL A 47 -4.14 -15.47 -1.07
N LEU A 48 -3.99 -15.04 0.19
CA LEU A 48 -3.79 -15.95 1.32
C LEU A 48 -4.97 -16.89 1.58
N ARG A 49 -6.20 -16.42 1.33
CA ARG A 49 -7.42 -17.25 1.45
C ARG A 49 -7.63 -18.20 0.27
N GLY A 50 -6.89 -18.04 -0.81
CA GLY A 50 -6.96 -18.92 -1.98
C GLY A 50 -6.30 -20.29 -1.72
N LYS A 51 -6.63 -21.25 -2.59
CA LYS A 51 -6.01 -22.58 -2.59
C LYS A 51 -4.49 -22.51 -2.86
N GLU A 52 -3.75 -23.47 -2.33
CA GLU A 52 -2.28 -23.51 -2.41
C GLU A 52 -1.77 -23.65 -3.85
N ASP A 53 -2.49 -24.43 -4.66
CA ASP A 53 -2.25 -24.67 -6.08
C ASP A 53 -2.65 -23.49 -6.99
N SER A 54 -3.26 -22.43 -6.42
CA SER A 54 -3.65 -21.28 -7.22
C SER A 54 -2.41 -20.54 -7.75
N VAL A 55 -2.43 -20.19 -9.04
CA VAL A 55 -1.35 -19.45 -9.72
C VAL A 55 -0.93 -18.20 -8.95
N ARG A 56 -1.89 -17.52 -8.30
CA ARG A 56 -1.62 -16.32 -7.52
C ARG A 56 -0.80 -16.61 -6.24
N LYS A 57 -1.06 -17.72 -5.57
CA LYS A 57 -0.36 -18.12 -4.34
C LYS A 57 1.00 -18.76 -4.64
N ILE A 58 1.08 -19.54 -5.71
CA ILE A 58 2.35 -20.01 -6.29
C ILE A 58 3.22 -18.81 -6.68
N GLY A 59 2.69 -17.86 -7.45
CA GLY A 59 3.43 -16.67 -7.89
C GLY A 59 3.83 -15.74 -6.74
N LEU A 60 3.06 -15.71 -5.65
CA LEU A 60 3.40 -14.98 -4.42
C LEU A 60 4.66 -15.57 -3.74
N ASN A 61 4.78 -16.90 -3.75
CA ASN A 61 5.86 -17.64 -3.09
C ASN A 61 7.01 -18.00 -4.05
N PHE A 62 6.93 -17.61 -5.32
CA PHE A 62 7.89 -17.99 -6.35
C PHE A 62 9.22 -17.26 -6.19
N GLU A 63 10.32 -18.02 -6.04
CA GLU A 63 11.67 -17.49 -6.03
C GLU A 63 12.39 -17.76 -7.35
N VAL A 64 12.99 -16.72 -7.93
CA VAL A 64 13.76 -16.85 -9.17
C VAL A 64 15.20 -17.25 -8.86
N THR A 65 15.57 -18.49 -9.11
CA THR A 65 16.93 -19.02 -8.93
C THR A 65 17.85 -18.67 -10.12
N GLY A 66 19.14 -18.37 -9.85
CA GLY A 66 20.15 -18.15 -10.89
C GLY A 66 21.30 -17.21 -10.48
N LYS A 67 22.49 -17.36 -11.12
CA LYS A 67 23.66 -16.49 -10.88
C LYS A 67 23.47 -15.11 -11.53
N ARG A 68 23.87 -14.06 -10.81
CA ARG A 68 23.77 -12.66 -11.26
C ARG A 68 24.85 -12.36 -12.30
N PRO A 69 24.52 -11.73 -13.44
CA PRO A 69 25.56 -11.23 -14.33
C PRO A 69 26.38 -10.13 -13.63
N ARG A 70 27.68 -10.06 -13.91
CA ARG A 70 28.55 -8.96 -13.43
C ARG A 70 28.14 -7.66 -14.14
N GLY A 71 28.03 -6.57 -13.37
CA GLY A 71 27.64 -5.24 -13.88
C GLY A 71 26.38 -4.68 -13.21
N ARG A 72 25.79 -3.61 -13.78
CA ARG A 72 24.53 -3.02 -13.27
C ARG A 72 23.38 -4.00 -13.52
N PRO A 73 22.81 -4.60 -12.48
CA PRO A 73 21.78 -5.61 -12.67
C PRO A 73 20.45 -4.95 -13.00
N LYS A 74 19.68 -5.56 -13.91
CA LYS A 74 18.27 -5.19 -14.11
C LYS A 74 17.47 -5.52 -12.84
N GLN A 75 16.54 -4.64 -12.47
CA GLN A 75 15.65 -4.82 -11.33
C GLN A 75 14.81 -6.09 -11.52
N ARG A 76 14.88 -7.03 -10.57
CA ARG A 76 14.13 -8.30 -10.67
C ARG A 76 12.75 -8.18 -10.04
N TRP A 77 11.82 -9.02 -10.51
CA TRP A 77 10.53 -9.22 -9.84
C TRP A 77 10.66 -9.66 -8.38
N ALA A 78 11.75 -10.30 -7.95
CA ALA A 78 11.96 -10.60 -6.52
C ALA A 78 12.47 -9.39 -5.72
N GLU A 79 13.09 -8.40 -6.37
CA GLU A 79 13.58 -7.16 -5.74
C GLU A 79 12.51 -6.06 -5.72
N VAL A 80 11.54 -6.12 -6.64
CA VAL A 80 10.44 -5.14 -6.77
C VAL A 80 9.07 -5.74 -6.42
N GLY A 81 8.90 -7.04 -6.61
CA GLY A 81 7.62 -7.74 -6.56
C GLY A 81 7.33 -8.43 -5.24
N VAL A 82 6.50 -9.47 -5.32
CA VAL A 82 5.53 -9.77 -4.25
C VAL A 82 6.16 -10.32 -2.97
N ALA A 83 7.37 -10.88 -2.96
CA ALA A 83 8.00 -11.42 -1.74
C ALA A 83 8.47 -10.32 -0.73
N PRO A 84 9.31 -9.34 -1.10
CA PRO A 84 9.58 -8.18 -0.23
C PRO A 84 8.32 -7.34 0.03
N ILE A 85 7.37 -7.34 -0.90
CA ILE A 85 6.05 -6.78 -0.66
C ILE A 85 5.30 -7.61 0.38
N ALA A 86 5.36 -8.94 0.36
CA ALA A 86 4.63 -9.84 1.26
C ALA A 86 5.15 -9.73 2.68
N ASP A 87 6.46 -9.59 2.88
CA ASP A 87 7.04 -9.28 4.19
C ASP A 87 6.64 -7.89 4.66
N LYS A 88 6.76 -6.87 3.81
CA LYS A 88 6.24 -5.52 4.11
C LYS A 88 4.73 -5.50 4.35
N MET A 89 3.96 -6.37 3.70
CA MET A 89 2.50 -6.53 3.82
C MET A 89 2.13 -7.31 5.07
N ARG A 90 2.90 -8.34 5.44
CA ARG A 90 2.81 -9.07 6.71
C ARG A 90 3.04 -8.09 7.85
N GLU A 91 4.13 -7.35 7.82
CA GLU A 91 4.40 -6.32 8.82
C GLU A 91 3.35 -5.20 8.80
N ALA A 92 2.95 -4.69 7.63
CA ALA A 92 1.91 -3.67 7.54
C ALA A 92 0.55 -4.17 8.06
N ARG A 93 0.22 -5.45 7.83
CA ARG A 93 -0.96 -6.12 8.40
C ARG A 93 -0.84 -6.19 9.92
N LEU A 94 0.30 -6.61 10.46
CA LEU A 94 0.55 -6.68 11.90
C LEU A 94 0.47 -5.28 12.55
N ARG A 95 1.10 -4.26 11.95
CA ARG A 95 1.02 -2.86 12.39
C ARG A 95 -0.42 -2.33 12.37
N TRP A 96 -1.19 -2.63 11.33
CA TRP A 96 -2.60 -2.21 11.22
C TRP A 96 -3.49 -2.89 12.27
N TYR A 97 -3.38 -4.22 12.45
CA TYR A 97 -4.09 -4.93 13.51
C TYR A 97 -3.71 -4.41 14.90
N GLY A 98 -2.44 -4.09 15.15
CA GLY A 98 -1.99 -3.47 16.41
C GLY A 98 -2.54 -2.06 16.64
N HIS A 99 -2.83 -1.29 15.59
CA HIS A 99 -3.49 0.02 15.72
C HIS A 99 -5.00 -0.12 15.96
N VAL A 100 -5.64 -1.10 15.29
CA VAL A 100 -7.06 -1.43 15.46
C VAL A 100 -7.35 -2.00 16.86
N LEU A 101 -6.45 -2.81 17.43
CA LEU A 101 -6.60 -3.36 18.78
C LEU A 101 -6.36 -2.30 19.87
N ARG A 102 -5.35 -1.43 19.73
CA ARG A 102 -5.16 -0.28 20.64
C ARG A 102 -6.33 0.71 20.60
N GLY A 103 -6.96 0.91 19.45
CA GLY A 103 -8.15 1.75 19.32
C GLY A 103 -9.41 1.16 19.99
N LYS A 104 -9.44 -0.15 20.29
CA LYS A 104 -10.56 -0.80 20.99
C LYS A 104 -10.39 -0.84 22.51
N GLU A 105 -9.16 -0.75 23.03
CA GLU A 105 -8.90 -0.66 24.47
C GLU A 105 -9.25 0.70 25.06
N GLY A 106 -9.21 1.77 24.26
CA GLY A 106 -9.60 3.13 24.68
C GLY A 106 -11.12 3.42 24.68
N SER A 107 -11.97 2.46 24.29
CA SER A 107 -13.44 2.60 24.22
C SER A 107 -14.16 1.70 25.24
N ARG A 108 -13.44 1.25 26.26
CA ARG A 108 -14.01 0.64 27.48
C ARG A 108 -13.67 1.54 28.66
N ARG A 109 -14.37 2.67 28.77
CA ARG A 109 -14.59 3.39 30.02
C ARG A 109 -16.09 3.59 30.16
#